data_AF-A0A0K1RE97-F1
#
_entry.id   AF-A0A0K1RE97-F1
#
_cell.length_a   1.000
_cell.length_b   1.000
_cell.length_c   1.000
_cell.angle_alpha   90.00
_cell.angle_beta   90.00
_cell.angle_gamma   90.00
#
_symmetry.space_group_name_H-M   'P 1'
#
loop_
_entity.id
_entity.type
_entity.pdbx_description
1 polymer ?
#
loop_
_entity_poly.entity_id
_entity_poly.type
_entity_poly.pdbx_seq_one_letter_code
_entity_poly.pdbx_strand_id
1 'polypeptide(L)'
;MVALVVGTVITPLEEDGDSGSSSTPPTTVSSSVSPAASTSAVFVTTSADEGAAEREREAAEAEASRAEEARLAEEREAAERARVAEEQRLEQERIERERAEQEVVPQQFVAPAQAPQQPSAYYRNCRAVWDAIGGPIHAGQPGYDSHLDRDGDGVGCEKDPR
;
A
#
# COMPACT_ATOMS: atom_id res chain seq x y z
N MET A 1 -7.80 16.90 29.13
CA MET A 1 -8.38 15.58 29.41
C MET A 1 -7.62 14.56 28.58
N VAL A 2 -6.89 13.69 29.27
CA VAL A 2 -6.12 12.58 28.71
C VAL A 2 -7.07 11.41 28.50
N ALA A 3 -7.07 10.80 27.31
CA ALA A 3 -7.50 9.42 27.03
C ALA A 3 -7.33 9.16 25.53
N LEU A 4 -6.80 8.04 25.02
CA LEU A 4 -6.06 6.93 25.58
C LEU A 4 -5.52 6.22 24.33
N VAL A 5 -4.20 6.01 24.26
CA VAL A 5 -3.56 5.21 23.20
C VAL A 5 -3.95 3.76 23.43
N VAL A 6 -4.65 3.14 22.49
CA VAL A 6 -4.72 1.68 22.41
C VAL A 6 -4.21 1.27 21.04
N GLY A 7 -2.90 1.04 20.98
CA GLY A 7 -2.26 0.38 19.87
C GLY A 7 -2.58 -1.10 19.92
N THR A 8 -3.18 -1.62 18.86
CA THR A 8 -3.25 -3.06 18.64
C THR A 8 -1.97 -3.48 17.93
N VAL A 9 -0.99 -3.90 18.72
CA VAL A 9 0.11 -4.75 18.26
C VAL A 9 -0.47 -6.13 17.99
N ILE A 10 -0.56 -6.51 16.71
CA ILE A 10 -0.84 -7.89 16.29
C ILE A 10 0.51 -8.53 16.02
N THR A 11 1.00 -9.28 17.00
CA THR A 11 2.12 -10.22 16.86
C THR A 11 1.61 -11.55 16.27
N PRO A 12 2.31 -12.18 15.32
CA PRO A 12 2.02 -13.55 14.92
C PRO A 12 2.46 -14.52 16.01
N LEU A 13 1.59 -15.46 16.39
CA LEU A 13 1.95 -16.61 17.21
C LEU A 13 2.64 -17.66 16.34
N GLU A 14 3.93 -17.89 16.64
CA GLU A 14 4.74 -19.08 16.38
C GLU A 14 4.01 -20.37 16.86
N GLU A 15 3.91 -21.39 15.99
CA GLU A 15 4.70 -22.64 16.03
C GLU A 15 4.64 -23.41 17.35
N ASP A 16 3.73 -24.39 17.42
CA ASP A 16 3.80 -25.49 18.38
C ASP A 16 4.17 -26.79 17.64
N GLY A 17 5.43 -27.18 17.82
CA GLY A 17 5.89 -28.53 17.61
C GLY A 17 5.83 -29.36 18.90
N ASP A 18 5.54 -30.64 18.70
CA ASP A 18 6.17 -31.80 19.33
C ASP A 18 5.35 -32.71 20.28
N SER A 19 5.57 -34.00 20.02
CA SER A 19 5.57 -35.15 20.93
C SER A 19 4.27 -35.85 21.36
N GLY A 20 4.22 -37.17 21.11
CA GLY A 20 3.40 -38.08 21.93
C GLY A 20 3.06 -39.46 21.37
N SER A 21 4.05 -40.35 21.32
CA SER A 21 4.00 -41.81 21.10
C SER A 21 2.80 -42.60 21.73
N SER A 22 2.23 -43.57 20.99
CA SER A 22 1.75 -44.88 21.51
C SER A 22 1.51 -45.84 20.32
N SER A 23 2.34 -46.83 20.03
CA SER A 23 2.49 -48.16 20.66
C SER A 23 1.21 -49.01 20.70
N THR A 24 0.98 -49.84 19.66
CA THR A 24 0.43 -51.20 19.78
C THR A 24 0.93 -52.10 18.62
N PRO A 25 1.29 -53.37 18.88
CA PRO A 25 1.67 -54.33 17.85
C PRO A 25 0.45 -55.10 17.28
N PRO A 26 0.45 -55.53 16.01
CA PRO A 26 -0.52 -56.53 15.56
C PRO A 26 -0.10 -57.94 16.00
N THR A 27 -0.99 -58.59 16.76
CA THR A 27 -0.89 -59.99 17.14
C THR A 27 -0.99 -60.90 15.91
N THR A 28 0.06 -61.67 15.70
CA THR A 28 0.09 -62.85 14.83
C THR A 28 -0.99 -63.85 15.22
N VAL A 29 -1.82 -64.29 14.26
CA VAL A 29 -2.54 -65.56 14.41
C VAL A 29 -2.20 -66.46 13.23
N SER A 30 -1.62 -67.59 13.60
CA SER A 30 -1.05 -68.64 12.78
C SER A 30 -2.12 -69.42 12.02
N SER A 31 -1.72 -69.88 10.83
CA SER A 31 -2.47 -70.73 9.92
C SER A 31 -2.88 -72.08 10.55
N SER A 32 -4.01 -72.62 10.10
CA SER A 32 -4.13 -74.06 9.92
C SER A 32 -5.01 -74.35 8.71
N VAL A 33 -4.42 -75.09 7.77
CA VAL A 33 -5.04 -75.65 6.57
C VAL A 33 -5.44 -77.08 6.87
N SER A 34 -6.60 -77.52 6.41
CA SER A 34 -6.73 -78.89 5.85
C SER A 34 -7.88 -78.96 4.84
N PRO A 35 -7.75 -79.81 3.80
CA PRO A 35 -8.50 -79.69 2.55
C PRO A 35 -9.57 -80.78 2.42
N ALA A 36 -10.72 -80.43 1.85
CA ALA A 36 -11.65 -81.43 1.33
C ALA A 36 -12.14 -80.95 -0.03
N ALA A 37 -11.79 -81.74 -1.03
CA ALA A 37 -12.07 -81.57 -2.44
C ALA A 37 -13.53 -81.20 -2.74
N SER A 38 -13.72 -80.27 -3.67
CA SER A 38 -14.87 -80.30 -4.56
C SER A 38 -14.48 -79.67 -5.90
N THR A 39 -14.12 -80.57 -6.81
CA THR A 39 -14.55 -80.58 -8.22
C THR A 39 -14.82 -79.24 -8.91
N SER A 40 -13.96 -78.97 -9.90
CA SER A 40 -14.33 -78.48 -11.23
C SER A 40 -15.21 -77.24 -11.31
N ALA A 41 -14.56 -76.09 -11.43
CA ALA A 41 -15.09 -74.99 -12.24
C ALA A 41 -13.95 -74.03 -12.57
N VAL A 42 -13.16 -74.38 -13.59
CA VAL A 42 -12.47 -73.39 -14.43
C VAL A 42 -13.57 -72.61 -15.15
N PHE A 43 -14.16 -71.62 -14.47
CA PHE A 43 -14.91 -70.58 -15.13
C PHE A 43 -14.00 -69.39 -15.27
N VAL A 44 -13.57 -69.19 -16.51
CA VAL A 44 -12.96 -67.99 -17.06
C VAL A 44 -13.83 -66.80 -16.66
N THR A 45 -13.43 -66.07 -15.61
CA THR A 45 -13.98 -64.73 -15.29
C THR A 45 -13.05 -63.67 -15.86
N THR A 46 -12.55 -63.84 -17.08
CA THR A 46 -11.68 -62.83 -17.68
C THR A 46 -12.45 -61.52 -17.88
N SER A 47 -13.77 -61.57 -18.15
CA SER A 47 -14.53 -60.35 -18.44
C SER A 47 -14.80 -59.40 -17.25
N ALA A 48 -14.85 -59.90 -16.00
CA ALA A 48 -15.08 -59.04 -14.83
C ALA A 48 -13.77 -58.47 -14.26
N ASP A 49 -12.68 -59.24 -14.38
CA ASP A 49 -11.34 -58.86 -13.92
C ASP A 49 -10.64 -57.94 -14.95
N GLU A 50 -10.83 -58.18 -16.25
CA GLU A 50 -10.36 -57.29 -17.33
C GLU A 50 -11.01 -55.89 -17.24
N GLY A 51 -12.31 -55.83 -16.91
CA GLY A 51 -13.01 -54.56 -16.71
C GLY A 51 -12.63 -53.82 -15.41
N ALA A 52 -12.04 -54.51 -14.42
CA ALA A 52 -11.46 -53.86 -13.24
C ALA A 52 -10.09 -53.27 -13.57
N ALA A 53 -9.26 -54.02 -14.29
CA ALA A 53 -7.94 -53.57 -14.73
C ALA A 53 -8.01 -52.39 -15.72
N GLU A 54 -8.99 -52.36 -16.63
CA GLU A 54 -9.21 -51.24 -17.56
C GLU A 54 -9.65 -49.96 -16.82
N ARG A 55 -10.57 -50.08 -15.85
CA ARG A 55 -11.01 -48.94 -15.02
C ARG A 55 -9.91 -48.40 -14.12
N GLU A 56 -9.01 -49.25 -13.62
CA GLU A 56 -7.86 -48.81 -12.82
C GLU A 56 -6.82 -48.09 -13.68
N ARG A 57 -6.62 -48.52 -14.94
CA ARG A 57 -5.78 -47.81 -15.91
C ARG A 57 -6.38 -46.47 -16.31
N GLU A 58 -7.68 -46.42 -16.59
CA GLU A 58 -8.38 -45.17 -16.92
C GLU A 58 -8.39 -44.21 -15.72
N ALA A 59 -8.54 -44.71 -14.49
CA ALA A 59 -8.41 -43.91 -13.28
C ALA A 59 -6.98 -43.36 -13.10
N ALA A 60 -5.95 -44.19 -13.34
CA ALA A 60 -4.55 -43.77 -13.27
C ALA A 60 -4.20 -42.75 -14.36
N GLU A 61 -4.72 -42.90 -15.58
CA GLU A 61 -4.57 -41.93 -16.68
C GLU A 61 -5.31 -40.62 -16.37
N ALA A 62 -6.50 -40.70 -15.76
CA ALA A 62 -7.26 -39.52 -15.31
C ALA A 62 -6.59 -38.81 -14.12
N GLU A 63 -5.85 -39.52 -13.28
CA GLU A 63 -5.03 -38.92 -12.22
C GLU A 63 -3.76 -38.30 -12.79
N ALA A 64 -3.11 -38.95 -13.76
CA ALA A 64 -1.94 -38.41 -14.45
C ALA A 64 -2.29 -37.13 -15.23
N SER A 65 -3.42 -37.10 -15.94
CA SER A 65 -3.88 -35.89 -16.66
C SER A 65 -4.22 -34.76 -15.71
N ARG A 66 -4.93 -35.05 -14.60
CA ARG A 66 -5.20 -34.06 -13.55
C ARG A 66 -3.91 -33.53 -12.89
N ALA A 67 -2.91 -34.39 -12.71
CA ALA A 67 -1.60 -33.98 -12.19
C ALA A 67 -0.84 -33.10 -13.19
N GLU A 68 -0.88 -33.42 -14.49
CA GLU A 68 -0.27 -32.60 -15.55
C GLU A 68 -0.95 -31.24 -15.66
N GLU A 69 -2.28 -31.20 -15.65
CA GLU A 69 -3.06 -29.96 -15.66
C GLU A 69 -2.77 -29.10 -14.43
N ALA A 70 -2.64 -29.70 -13.25
CA ALA A 70 -2.27 -28.98 -12.03
C ALA A 70 -0.87 -28.36 -12.14
N ARG A 71 0.12 -29.09 -12.69
CA ARG A 71 1.47 -28.54 -12.90
C ARG A 71 1.48 -27.44 -13.95
N LEU A 72 0.69 -27.55 -15.01
CA LEU A 72 0.54 -26.50 -16.02
C LEU A 72 -0.18 -25.26 -15.46
N ALA A 73 -1.15 -25.44 -14.56
CA ALA A 73 -1.81 -24.33 -13.87
C ALA A 73 -0.83 -23.59 -12.94
N GLU A 74 -0.03 -24.33 -12.16
CA GLU A 74 1.01 -23.75 -11.30
C GLU A 74 2.09 -23.03 -12.13
N GLU A 75 2.52 -23.61 -13.26
CA GLU A 75 3.48 -22.97 -14.16
C GLU A 75 2.94 -21.67 -14.76
N ARG A 76 1.67 -21.65 -15.17
CA ARG A 76 1.01 -20.44 -15.68
C ARG A 76 0.89 -19.37 -14.61
N GLU A 77 0.53 -19.75 -13.39
CA GLU A 77 0.45 -18.82 -12.27
C GLU A 77 1.84 -18.28 -11.90
N ALA A 78 2.87 -19.12 -11.88
CA ALA A 78 4.25 -18.71 -11.66
C ALA A 78 4.75 -17.77 -12.77
N ALA A 79 4.41 -18.04 -14.03
CA ALA A 79 4.74 -17.19 -15.16
C ALA A 79 4.03 -15.83 -15.08
N GLU A 80 2.76 -15.80 -14.69
CA GLU A 80 2.01 -14.56 -14.47
C GLU A 80 2.64 -13.73 -13.34
N ARG A 81 2.93 -14.35 -12.19
CA ARG A 81 3.61 -13.71 -11.06
C ARG A 81 4.98 -13.15 -11.47
N ALA A 82 5.74 -13.87 -12.31
CA ALA A 82 7.02 -13.41 -12.82
C ALA A 82 6.87 -12.17 -13.72
N ARG A 83 5.88 -12.16 -14.63
CA ARG A 83 5.59 -11.00 -15.49
C ARG A 83 5.18 -9.77 -14.68
N VAL A 84 4.32 -9.94 -13.68
CA VAL A 84 3.91 -8.86 -12.78
C VAL A 84 5.09 -8.34 -11.97
N ALA A 85 5.95 -9.23 -11.46
CA ALA A 85 7.15 -8.83 -10.72
C ALA A 85 8.13 -8.04 -11.60
N GLU A 86 8.28 -8.39 -12.88
CA GLU A 86 9.08 -7.62 -13.84
C GLU A 86 8.48 -6.23 -14.10
N GLU A 87 7.17 -6.15 -14.33
CA GLU A 87 6.46 -4.88 -14.53
C GLU A 87 6.61 -3.96 -13.30
N GLN A 88 6.46 -4.50 -12.09
CA GLN A 88 6.65 -3.75 -10.85
C GLN A 88 8.07 -3.21 -10.69
N ARG A 89 9.09 -3.97 -11.10
CA ARG A 89 10.48 -3.50 -11.07
C ARG A 89 10.71 -2.35 -12.06
N LEU A 90 10.15 -2.44 -13.26
CA LEU A 90 10.24 -1.37 -14.26
C LEU A 90 9.47 -0.11 -13.83
N GLU A 91 8.32 -0.29 -13.18
CA GLU A 91 7.55 0.79 -12.56
C GLU A 91 8.37 1.50 -11.48
N GLN A 92 8.96 0.74 -10.56
CA GLN A 92 9.79 1.29 -9.50
C GLN A 92 11.00 2.04 -10.09
N GLU A 93 11.67 1.47 -11.09
CA GLU A 93 12.77 2.15 -11.79
C GLU A 93 12.31 3.46 -12.46
N ARG A 94 11.11 3.47 -13.06
CA ARG A 94 10.55 4.70 -13.64
C ARG A 94 10.29 5.75 -12.58
N ILE A 95 9.70 5.38 -11.45
CA ILE A 95 9.43 6.28 -10.32
C ILE A 95 10.75 6.82 -9.75
N GLU A 96 11.76 5.98 -9.59
CA GLU A 96 13.08 6.40 -9.11
C GLU A 96 13.75 7.37 -10.10
N ARG A 97 13.64 7.12 -11.41
CA ARG A 97 14.14 8.05 -12.43
C ARG A 97 13.40 9.39 -12.40
N GLU A 98 12.08 9.37 -12.30
CA GLU A 98 11.26 10.59 -12.20
C GLU A 98 11.62 11.39 -10.95
N ARG A 99 11.79 10.72 -9.81
CA ARG A 99 12.22 11.37 -8.57
C ARG A 99 13.61 11.96 -8.71
N ALA A 100 14.57 11.24 -9.30
CA ALA A 100 15.91 11.77 -9.56
C ALA A 100 15.85 12.99 -10.50
N GLU A 101 15.00 12.95 -11.53
CA GLU A 101 14.79 14.07 -12.45
C GLU A 101 14.19 15.29 -11.73
N GLN A 102 13.25 15.06 -10.81
CA GLN A 102 12.64 16.11 -9.98
C GLN A 102 13.61 16.69 -8.93
N GLU A 103 14.51 15.86 -8.38
CA GLU A 103 15.56 16.30 -7.45
C GLU A 103 16.61 17.18 -8.14
N VAL A 104 16.84 16.97 -9.44
CA VAL A 104 17.80 17.76 -10.24
C VAL A 104 17.21 19.09 -10.73
N VAL A 105 15.90 19.36 -10.55
CA VAL A 105 15.32 20.67 -10.86
C VAL A 105 15.89 21.72 -9.90
N PRO A 106 16.74 22.67 -10.36
CA PRO A 106 17.23 23.72 -9.50
C PRO A 106 16.03 24.53 -9.01
N GLN A 107 15.95 24.77 -7.70
CA GLN A 107 14.94 25.63 -7.08
C GLN A 107 14.86 26.92 -7.89
N GLN A 108 13.85 27.01 -8.74
CA GLN A 108 13.66 28.18 -9.57
C GLN A 108 13.45 29.32 -8.60
N PHE A 109 14.40 30.27 -8.61
CA PHE A 109 14.26 31.52 -7.89
C PHE A 109 13.05 32.22 -8.52
N VAL A 110 11.86 31.97 -7.98
CA VAL A 110 10.67 32.73 -8.31
C VAL A 110 10.98 34.12 -7.79
N ALA A 111 11.34 35.03 -8.69
CA ALA A 111 11.51 36.43 -8.34
C ALA A 111 10.22 36.86 -7.61
N PRO A 112 10.33 37.47 -6.42
CA PRO A 112 9.15 37.83 -5.65
C PRO A 112 8.23 38.68 -6.53
N ALA A 113 7.00 38.21 -6.70
CA ALA A 113 5.97 38.96 -7.42
C ALA A 113 5.89 40.35 -6.78
N GLN A 114 6.05 41.39 -7.61
CA GLN A 114 5.99 42.77 -7.16
C GLN A 114 4.66 42.97 -6.42
N ALA A 115 4.74 43.34 -5.13
CA ALA A 115 3.56 43.60 -4.33
C ALA A 115 2.69 44.65 -5.04
N PRO A 116 1.35 44.47 -5.08
CA PRO A 116 0.46 45.44 -5.68
C PRO A 116 0.74 46.82 -5.08
N GLN A 117 1.19 47.75 -5.92
CA GLN A 117 1.40 49.14 -5.52
C GLN A 117 0.03 49.69 -5.15
N GLN A 118 -0.22 49.84 -3.84
CA GLN A 118 -1.46 50.43 -3.36
C GLN A 118 -1.55 51.87 -3.90
N PRO A 119 -2.71 52.30 -4.42
CA PRO A 119 -2.85 53.66 -4.92
C PRO A 119 -2.45 54.65 -3.84
N SER A 120 -1.55 55.57 -4.16
CA SER A 120 -1.07 56.59 -3.22
C SER A 120 -2.24 57.51 -2.85
N ALA A 121 -2.79 57.35 -1.65
CA ALA A 121 -3.65 58.37 -1.07
C ALA A 121 -2.83 59.66 -0.87
N TYR A 122 -3.45 60.83 -0.89
CA TYR A 122 -2.78 62.08 -0.57
C TYR A 122 -3.61 62.85 0.45
N TYR A 123 -3.02 63.14 1.60
CA TYR A 123 -3.64 63.94 2.64
C TYR A 123 -2.99 65.30 2.67
N ARG A 124 -3.79 66.38 2.67
CA ARG A 124 -3.25 67.75 2.72
C ARG A 124 -2.76 68.14 4.12
N ASN A 125 -3.34 67.54 5.16
CA ASN A 125 -3.08 67.86 6.56
C ASN A 125 -3.59 66.75 7.48
N CYS A 126 -3.23 66.85 8.77
CA CYS A 126 -3.66 65.88 9.77
C CYS A 126 -5.17 65.78 9.96
N ARG A 127 -5.94 66.86 9.80
CA ARG A 127 -7.41 66.74 9.86
C ARG A 127 -7.94 65.80 8.78
N ALA A 128 -7.43 65.89 7.55
CA ALA A 128 -7.83 64.99 6.46
C ALA A 128 -7.46 63.52 6.75
N VAL A 129 -6.33 63.27 7.44
CA VAL A 129 -5.95 61.94 7.89
C VAL A 129 -6.94 61.42 8.93
N TRP A 130 -7.18 62.20 9.99
CA TRP A 130 -8.09 61.82 11.07
C TRP A 130 -9.54 61.64 10.59
N ASP A 131 -10.00 62.42 9.62
CA ASP A 131 -11.32 62.27 8.99
C ASP A 131 -11.42 60.99 8.14
N ALA A 132 -10.32 60.54 7.54
CA ALA A 132 -10.29 59.38 6.64
C ALA A 132 -10.04 58.04 7.36
N ILE A 133 -9.07 58.00 8.27
CA ILE A 133 -8.63 56.75 8.95
C ILE A 133 -8.92 56.75 10.46
N GLY A 134 -9.35 57.88 11.04
CA GLY A 134 -9.73 57.95 12.45
C GLY A 134 -8.57 57.97 13.46
N GLY A 135 -7.34 58.17 13.00
CA GLY A 135 -6.15 58.12 13.85
C GLY A 135 -4.86 58.56 13.17
N PRO A 136 -3.70 58.35 13.83
CA PRO A 136 -2.37 58.62 13.27
C PRO A 136 -2.06 57.72 12.06
N ILE A 137 -1.28 58.24 11.12
CA ILE A 137 -0.84 57.54 9.92
C ILE A 137 0.62 57.10 10.07
N HIS A 138 0.96 55.89 9.61
CA HIS A 138 2.31 55.34 9.81
C HIS A 138 3.10 55.29 8.51
N ALA A 139 4.42 55.36 8.61
CA ALA A 139 5.32 55.17 7.47
C ALA A 139 5.03 53.84 6.76
N GLY A 140 4.89 53.90 5.43
CA GLY A 140 4.52 52.75 4.59
C GLY A 140 3.02 52.55 4.42
N GLN A 141 2.16 53.28 5.14
CA GLN A 141 0.74 53.33 4.82
C GLN A 141 0.49 54.22 3.59
N PRO A 142 -0.54 53.90 2.77
CA PRO A 142 -0.90 54.71 1.62
C PRO A 142 -1.24 56.14 2.05
N GLY A 143 -0.52 57.11 1.50
CA GLY A 143 -0.69 58.53 1.77
C GLY A 143 0.06 59.10 2.96
N TYR A 144 0.93 58.31 3.59
CA TYR A 144 1.95 58.86 4.46
C TYR A 144 2.88 59.80 3.66
N ASP A 145 3.11 60.99 4.20
CA ASP A 145 4.05 61.97 3.64
C ASP A 145 4.79 62.67 4.79
N SER A 146 6.05 63.04 4.55
CA SER A 146 6.90 63.76 5.52
C SER A 146 6.30 65.08 6.03
N HIS A 147 5.36 65.70 5.31
CA HIS A 147 4.70 66.89 5.82
C HIS A 147 3.67 66.61 6.93
N LEU A 148 3.22 65.36 7.07
CA LEU A 148 2.28 64.89 8.09
C LEU A 148 3.00 64.50 9.39
N ASP A 149 4.28 64.14 9.30
CA ASP A 149 5.17 63.76 10.39
C ASP A 149 6.21 64.88 10.60
N ARG A 150 5.95 65.76 11.57
CA ARG A 150 6.74 66.98 11.75
C ARG A 150 8.12 66.70 12.35
N ASP A 151 8.27 65.59 13.05
CA ASP A 151 9.45 65.16 13.79
C ASP A 151 10.22 64.02 13.12
N GLY A 152 9.61 63.33 12.16
CA GLY A 152 10.30 62.37 11.29
C GLY A 152 10.48 60.99 11.94
N ASP A 153 9.66 60.63 12.92
CA ASP A 153 9.78 59.38 13.66
C ASP A 153 9.03 58.20 13.01
N GLY A 154 8.28 58.46 11.94
CA GLY A 154 7.50 57.47 11.21
C GLY A 154 6.03 57.42 11.62
N VAL A 155 5.57 58.27 12.54
CA VAL A 155 4.17 58.37 12.98
C VAL A 155 3.64 59.78 12.69
N GLY A 156 2.94 59.92 11.57
CA GLY A 156 2.31 61.18 11.18
C GLY A 156 1.04 61.46 11.98
N CYS A 157 0.81 62.74 12.27
CA CYS A 157 -0.44 63.23 12.83
C CYS A 157 -0.82 62.63 14.19
N GLU A 158 0.15 62.40 15.06
CA GLU A 158 -0.04 61.87 16.43
C GLU A 158 -1.02 62.69 17.28
N LYS A 159 -1.11 63.99 17.02
CA LYS A 159 -1.99 64.92 17.73
C LYS A 159 -3.32 65.04 17.01
N ASP A 160 -4.40 64.67 17.69
CA ASP A 160 -5.78 64.85 17.21
C ASP A 160 -6.07 66.36 17.01
N PRO A 161 -6.37 66.80 15.77
CA PRO A 161 -6.62 68.21 15.45
C PRO A 161 -8.10 68.63 15.56
N ARG A 162 -8.97 67.85 16.22
CA ARG A 162 -10.40 68.16 16.42
C ARG A 162 -10.69 69.03 17.63
#